data_AF-A0A6J3B7I6-F1
#
_entry.id   AF-A0A6J3B7I6-F1
#
_cell.length_a   1.000
_cell.length_b   1.000
_cell.length_c   1.000
_cell.angle_alpha   90.00
_cell.angle_beta   90.00
_cell.angle_gamma   90.00
#
_symmetry.space_group_name_H-M   'P 1'
#
loop_
_entity.id
_entity.type
_entity.pdbx_description
1 polymer ?
#
loop_
_entity_poly.entity_id
_entity_poly.type
_entity_poly.pdbx_seq_one_letter_code
_entity_poly.pdbx_strand_id
1 'polypeptide(L)'
;MSQSIFLGRCAESSALGPPELRDKNCTAIWEAFKVVLDKNPCSVVPSDYDLFLNLSWHSIPRDKSLFWENNHLLVTSYAENGRRFMPLCNVLYGRVGDFLSWCRQENTSGLDYQSCPTAEDCENNPVDSYWKRASVQYAKDSSGVIYVMLNGSEPTGAYPVKGFFADFEIPHLQKDKITRIEIWVMHNIGGPIVESCGEGSVKILEERLERLGFQYSCINDYQSVKLLQCVDYSTHPDCALNSKISDAAA
;
A
#
# COMPACT_ATOMS: atom_id res chain seq x y z
N MET A 1 -6.00 16.41 9.00
CA MET A 1 -6.18 15.15 9.75
C MET A 1 -7.12 15.36 10.92
N SER A 2 -8.23 14.62 10.97
CA SER A 2 -9.13 14.62 12.13
C SER A 2 -8.57 13.73 13.24
N GLN A 3 -8.35 14.28 14.44
CA GLN A 3 -7.88 13.53 15.61
C GLN A 3 -8.83 12.36 15.96
N SER A 4 -10.14 12.53 15.80
CA SER A 4 -11.12 11.48 16.12
C SER A 4 -11.01 10.27 15.19
N ILE A 5 -10.79 10.50 13.89
CA ILE A 5 -10.58 9.42 12.91
C ILE A 5 -9.29 8.68 13.22
N PHE A 6 -8.21 9.42 13.48
CA PHE A 6 -6.90 8.84 13.81
C PHE A 6 -7.00 7.93 15.04
N LEU A 7 -7.54 8.45 16.14
CA LEU A 7 -7.67 7.70 17.40
C LEU A 7 -8.63 6.52 17.25
N GLY A 8 -9.73 6.67 16.52
CA GLY A 8 -10.67 5.59 16.23
C GLY A 8 -10.02 4.43 15.49
N ARG A 9 -9.27 4.72 14.41
CA ARG A 9 -8.55 3.71 13.64
C ARG A 9 -7.44 3.03 14.44
N CYS A 10 -6.73 3.79 15.27
CA CYS A 10 -5.71 3.23 16.16
C CYS A 10 -6.33 2.27 17.18
N ALA A 11 -7.42 2.68 17.85
CA ALA A 11 -8.10 1.86 18.84
C ALA A 11 -8.66 0.57 18.23
N GLU A 12 -9.26 0.65 17.04
CA GLU A 12 -9.74 -0.53 16.31
C GLU A 12 -8.58 -1.49 15.97
N SER A 13 -7.43 -0.96 15.55
CA SER A 13 -6.24 -1.78 15.25
C SER A 13 -5.69 -2.48 16.50
N SER A 14 -5.68 -1.79 17.63
CA SER A 14 -5.29 -2.38 18.91
C SER A 14 -6.24 -3.48 19.37
N ALA A 15 -7.53 -3.37 19.05
CA ALA A 15 -8.54 -4.35 19.44
C ALA A 15 -8.56 -5.60 18.53
N LEU A 16 -8.45 -5.40 17.22
CA LEU A 16 -8.60 -6.46 16.21
C LEU A 16 -7.26 -7.04 15.72
N GLY A 17 -6.15 -6.39 16.03
CA GLY A 17 -4.83 -6.76 15.57
C GLY A 17 -4.14 -7.86 16.38
N PRO A 18 -2.87 -8.16 16.05
CA PRO A 18 -2.04 -9.09 16.79
C PRO A 18 -1.87 -8.66 18.26
N PRO A 19 -1.50 -9.57 19.17
CA PRO A 19 -1.23 -9.23 20.57
C PRO A 19 -0.26 -8.05 20.76
N GLU A 20 0.75 -7.90 19.89
CA GLU A 20 1.72 -6.79 19.89
C GLU A 20 1.08 -5.39 19.75
N LEU A 21 -0.15 -5.31 19.25
CA LEU A 21 -0.88 -4.06 19.08
C LEU A 21 -1.74 -3.67 20.29
N ARG A 22 -1.98 -4.60 21.23
CA ARG A 22 -2.86 -4.36 22.38
C ARG A 22 -2.29 -3.35 23.37
N ASP A 23 -0.96 -3.31 23.50
CA ASP A 23 -0.25 -2.43 24.43
C ASP A 23 0.11 -1.06 23.80
N LYS A 24 -0.38 -0.77 22.58
CA LYS A 24 -0.09 0.49 21.89
C LYS A 24 -0.87 1.65 22.49
N ASN A 25 -0.17 2.72 22.83
CA ASN A 25 -0.78 3.94 23.36
C ASN A 25 -1.17 4.89 22.23
N CYS A 26 -2.44 4.81 21.79
CA CYS A 26 -2.95 5.64 20.69
C CYS A 26 -2.84 7.14 20.94
N THR A 27 -2.97 7.60 22.19
CA THR A 27 -2.77 9.01 22.53
C THR A 27 -1.32 9.43 22.32
N ALA A 28 -0.36 8.63 22.79
CA ALA A 28 1.07 8.93 22.59
C ALA A 28 1.45 8.89 21.09
N ILE A 29 0.89 7.94 20.33
CA ILE A 29 1.09 7.85 18.88
C ILE A 29 0.55 9.11 18.17
N TRP A 30 -0.65 9.58 18.55
CA TRP A 30 -1.21 10.83 18.03
C TRP A 30 -0.35 12.05 18.37
N GLU A 31 0.10 12.15 19.62
CA GLU A 31 0.94 13.26 20.07
C GLU A 31 2.29 13.30 19.34
N ALA A 32 2.88 12.14 19.04
CA ALA A 32 4.07 12.06 18.20
C ALA A 32 3.79 12.43 16.73
N PHE A 33 2.64 12.03 16.20
CA PHE A 33 2.23 12.39 14.83
C PHE A 33 2.01 13.89 14.68
N LYS A 34 1.29 14.52 15.62
CA LYS A 34 0.80 15.90 15.46
C LYS A 34 1.89 16.97 15.44
N VAL A 35 3.12 16.65 15.87
CA VAL A 35 4.27 17.58 15.85
C VAL A 35 4.49 18.18 14.45
N VAL A 36 4.19 17.41 13.40
CA VAL A 36 4.30 17.89 12.00
C VAL A 36 3.25 18.93 11.64
N LEU A 37 2.14 18.99 12.39
CA LEU A 37 1.06 19.97 12.20
C LEU A 37 1.44 21.33 12.80
N ASP A 38 2.52 21.40 13.57
CA ASP A 38 3.08 22.66 14.08
C ASP A 38 4.17 23.22 13.14
N LYS A 39 4.57 22.49 12.10
CA LYS A 39 5.62 22.91 11.14
C LYS A 39 5.05 23.67 9.96
N ASN A 40 5.93 24.40 9.25
CA ASN A 40 5.59 24.95 7.94
C ASN A 40 5.23 23.78 6.99
N PRO A 41 4.14 23.89 6.21
CA PRO A 41 3.63 22.80 5.38
C PRO A 41 4.56 22.39 4.23
N CYS A 42 5.65 23.12 3.96
CA CYS A 42 6.69 22.76 3.02
C CYS A 42 8.06 22.53 3.69
N SER A 43 8.08 22.27 4.99
CA SER A 43 9.31 22.00 5.77
C SER A 43 9.18 20.76 6.65
N VAL A 44 8.31 19.81 6.28
CA VAL A 44 8.18 18.53 6.97
C VAL A 44 9.02 17.51 6.23
N VAL A 45 9.96 16.87 6.93
CA VAL A 45 10.85 15.85 6.37
C VAL A 45 10.50 14.46 6.89
N PRO A 46 10.85 13.37 6.19
CA PRO A 46 10.54 12.00 6.62
C PRO A 46 10.93 11.68 8.07
N SER A 47 12.07 12.18 8.55
CA SER A 47 12.55 11.94 9.92
C SER A 47 11.67 12.57 11.00
N ASP A 48 10.84 13.55 10.67
CA ASP A 48 9.90 14.13 11.63
C ASP A 48 8.86 13.11 12.13
N TYR A 49 8.65 12.04 11.36
CA TYR A 49 7.77 10.94 11.70
C TYR A 49 8.47 9.79 12.44
N ASP A 50 9.75 9.91 12.80
CA ASP A 50 10.52 8.82 13.42
C ASP A 50 9.94 8.39 14.77
N LEU A 51 9.59 9.34 15.65
CA LEU A 51 8.98 9.01 16.94
C LEU A 51 7.60 8.38 16.76
N PHE A 52 6.80 8.92 15.84
CA PHE A 52 5.50 8.36 15.49
C PHE A 52 5.63 6.90 15.04
N LEU A 53 6.55 6.61 14.12
CA LEU A 53 6.79 5.26 13.65
C LEU A 53 7.26 4.35 14.77
N ASN A 54 8.21 4.79 15.60
CA ASN A 54 8.71 3.97 16.71
C ASN A 54 7.58 3.57 17.68
N LEU A 55 6.70 4.52 18.03
CA LEU A 55 5.57 4.24 18.93
C LEU A 55 4.48 3.36 18.31
N SER A 56 4.35 3.37 16.99
CA SER A 56 3.32 2.61 16.25
C SER A 56 3.84 1.34 15.59
N TRP A 57 5.15 1.08 15.68
CA TRP A 57 5.80 -0.07 15.08
C TRP A 57 5.33 -1.40 15.66
N HIS A 58 5.20 -2.39 14.80
CA HIS A 58 4.97 -3.79 15.13
C HIS A 58 5.48 -4.68 14.00
N SER A 59 5.64 -5.98 14.27
CA SER A 59 6.11 -6.90 13.24
C SER A 59 5.08 -7.06 12.11
N ILE A 60 5.58 -7.28 10.89
CA ILE A 60 4.78 -7.71 9.74
C ILE A 60 4.96 -9.23 9.61
N PRO A 61 3.88 -10.02 9.58
CA PRO A 61 4.00 -11.46 9.42
C PRO A 61 4.72 -11.81 8.10
N ARG A 62 5.60 -12.82 8.17
CA ARG A 62 6.27 -13.36 6.98
C ARG A 62 5.24 -13.77 5.92
N ASP A 63 5.57 -13.57 4.65
CA ASP A 63 4.74 -13.94 3.49
C ASP A 63 3.37 -13.20 3.45
N LYS A 64 3.25 -12.04 4.12
CA LYS A 64 2.02 -11.23 4.13
C LYS A 64 2.16 -9.84 3.52
N SER A 65 3.36 -9.38 3.22
CA SER A 65 3.55 -8.04 2.64
C SER A 65 2.98 -7.96 1.23
N LEU A 66 2.15 -6.94 0.98
CA LEU A 66 1.51 -6.65 -0.30
C LEU A 66 1.74 -5.19 -0.67
N PHE A 67 2.67 -4.98 -1.59
CA PHE A 67 2.96 -3.71 -2.25
C PHE A 67 2.02 -3.51 -3.43
N TRP A 68 1.86 -2.27 -3.90
CA TRP A 68 0.96 -2.00 -5.01
C TRP A 68 1.22 -0.65 -5.66
N GLU A 69 0.76 -0.51 -6.91
CA GLU A 69 0.68 0.75 -7.63
C GLU A 69 -0.68 0.80 -8.37
N ASN A 70 -1.33 1.96 -8.37
CA ASN A 70 -2.60 2.22 -9.08
C ASN A 70 -3.75 1.23 -8.79
N ASN A 71 -3.80 0.65 -7.58
CA ASN A 71 -4.75 -0.41 -7.19
C ASN A 71 -5.33 -0.27 -5.77
N HIS A 72 -5.31 0.94 -5.20
CA HIS A 72 -5.56 1.13 -3.77
C HIS A 72 -6.83 0.43 -3.25
N LEU A 73 -7.99 0.67 -3.87
CA LEU A 73 -9.27 0.10 -3.42
C LEU A 73 -9.33 -1.43 -3.57
N LEU A 74 -8.75 -1.97 -4.66
CA LEU A 74 -8.69 -3.41 -4.88
C LEU A 74 -7.80 -4.10 -3.84
N VAL A 75 -6.65 -3.49 -3.51
CA VAL A 75 -5.73 -3.97 -2.47
C VAL A 75 -6.41 -3.98 -1.11
N THR A 76 -7.02 -2.86 -0.70
CA THR A 76 -7.71 -2.75 0.60
C THR A 76 -8.85 -3.77 0.71
N SER A 77 -9.61 -3.98 -0.38
CA SER A 77 -10.70 -4.97 -0.42
C SER A 77 -10.18 -6.40 -0.38
N TYR A 78 -9.10 -6.70 -1.13
CA TYR A 78 -8.54 -8.05 -1.20
C TYR A 78 -7.80 -8.45 0.08
N ALA A 79 -7.10 -7.52 0.71
CA ALA A 79 -6.39 -7.74 1.97
C ALA A 79 -7.33 -8.12 3.12
N GLU A 80 -8.59 -7.67 3.05
CA GLU A 80 -9.67 -7.99 3.99
C GLU A 80 -9.26 -7.69 5.44
N ASN A 81 -8.93 -6.43 5.70
CA ASN A 81 -8.51 -5.95 7.01
C ASN A 81 -7.28 -6.69 7.61
N GLY A 82 -6.32 -7.09 6.77
CA GLY A 82 -5.14 -7.82 7.23
C GLY A 82 -5.33 -9.35 7.28
N ARG A 83 -6.53 -9.86 7.01
CA ARG A 83 -6.83 -11.30 7.11
C ARG A 83 -6.12 -12.12 6.03
N ARG A 84 -6.08 -11.62 4.79
CA ARG A 84 -5.42 -12.33 3.67
C ARG A 84 -3.96 -11.91 3.54
N PHE A 85 -3.74 -10.61 3.41
CA PHE A 85 -2.45 -9.94 3.27
C PHE A 85 -2.42 -8.70 4.15
N MET A 86 -1.23 -8.19 4.44
CA MET A 86 -1.00 -7.01 5.26
C MET A 86 -0.28 -5.94 4.42
N PRO A 87 -0.97 -5.28 3.47
CA PRO A 87 -0.45 -4.09 2.78
C PRO A 87 -0.18 -2.97 3.80
N LEU A 88 0.55 -1.93 3.38
CA LEU A 88 0.88 -0.79 4.26
C LEU A 88 -0.37 -0.17 4.92
N CYS A 89 -1.49 -0.04 4.19
CA CYS A 89 -2.76 0.47 4.74
C CYS A 89 -3.37 -0.41 5.85
N ASN A 90 -2.90 -1.65 6.04
CA ASN A 90 -3.29 -2.55 7.13
C ASN A 90 -2.27 -2.63 8.29
N VAL A 91 -1.10 -2.01 8.15
CA VAL A 91 -0.13 -1.84 9.23
C VAL A 91 -0.56 -0.63 10.06
N LEU A 92 -0.39 -0.65 11.40
CA LEU A 92 -0.92 0.41 12.29
C LEU A 92 -0.51 1.81 11.82
N TYR A 93 0.77 2.01 11.52
CA TYR A 93 1.29 3.29 11.05
C TYR A 93 0.91 3.64 9.61
N GLY A 94 0.39 2.73 8.80
CA GLY A 94 -0.23 3.09 7.52
C GLY A 94 -1.73 3.36 7.68
N ARG A 95 -2.44 2.51 8.43
CA ARG A 95 -3.88 2.58 8.64
C ARG A 95 -4.36 3.92 9.17
N VAL A 96 -3.63 4.52 10.11
CA VAL A 96 -4.02 5.82 10.70
C VAL A 96 -3.89 7.00 9.72
N GLY A 97 -3.10 6.86 8.65
CA GLY A 97 -2.92 7.86 7.58
C GLY A 97 -3.73 7.57 6.31
N ASP A 98 -4.27 6.35 6.18
CA ASP A 98 -4.85 5.87 4.92
C ASP A 98 -6.05 6.70 4.41
N PHE A 99 -6.03 7.15 3.15
CA PHE A 99 -7.01 8.08 2.56
C PHE A 99 -7.16 9.46 3.27
N LEU A 100 -6.26 9.82 4.18
CA LEU A 100 -6.35 11.08 4.92
C LEU A 100 -5.31 12.09 4.39
N SER A 101 -5.64 13.37 4.51
CA SER A 101 -4.76 14.49 4.16
C SER A 101 -4.62 15.46 5.34
N TRP A 102 -3.46 16.11 5.44
CA TRP A 102 -3.15 17.03 6.52
C TRP A 102 -2.01 17.98 6.20
N CYS A 103 -2.16 19.20 6.68
CA CYS A 103 -1.14 20.22 6.70
C CYS A 103 -1.58 21.36 7.64
N ARG A 104 -0.61 22.16 8.07
CA ARG A 104 -0.86 23.43 8.75
C ARG A 104 -1.13 24.51 7.71
N GLN A 105 -1.93 25.50 8.06
CA GLN A 105 -1.97 26.75 7.31
C GLN A 105 -0.60 27.45 7.35
N GLU A 106 -0.24 28.16 6.29
CA GLU A 106 1.03 28.88 6.22
C GLU A 106 1.11 30.00 7.26
N ASN A 107 0.00 30.76 7.39
CA ASN A 107 -0.06 32.02 8.14
C ASN A 107 -0.67 31.89 9.54
N THR A 108 -1.23 30.74 9.89
CA THR A 108 -1.85 30.51 11.20
C THR A 108 -1.41 29.17 11.77
N SER A 109 -1.64 28.96 13.07
CA SER A 109 -1.41 27.67 13.73
C SER A 109 -2.51 26.64 13.50
N GLY A 110 -3.53 26.97 12.71
CA GLY A 110 -4.65 26.07 12.41
C GLY A 110 -4.31 25.05 11.32
N LEU A 111 -5.11 23.99 11.26
CA LEU A 111 -5.07 23.06 10.12
C LEU A 111 -5.69 23.70 8.89
N ASP A 112 -5.13 23.38 7.72
CA ASP A 112 -5.75 23.73 6.45
C ASP A 112 -6.73 22.62 6.03
N TYR A 113 -7.98 23.01 5.79
CA TYR A 113 -9.04 22.14 5.30
C TYR A 113 -9.46 22.48 3.87
N GLN A 114 -8.87 23.51 3.27
CA GLN A 114 -9.13 23.91 1.89
C GLN A 114 -8.20 23.17 0.94
N SER A 115 -6.90 23.22 1.20
CA SER A 115 -5.89 22.53 0.37
C SER A 115 -4.62 22.26 1.17
N CYS A 116 -3.89 21.22 0.76
CA CYS A 116 -2.55 20.91 1.26
C CYS A 116 -1.57 20.82 0.09
N PRO A 117 -0.30 21.17 0.30
CA PRO A 117 0.70 21.11 -0.76
C PRO A 117 0.91 19.68 -1.24
N THR A 118 1.07 19.56 -2.55
CA THR A 118 1.40 18.34 -3.28
C THR A 118 2.91 18.26 -3.53
N ALA A 119 3.37 17.15 -4.11
CA ALA A 119 4.75 17.01 -4.58
C ALA A 119 5.18 18.10 -5.57
N GLU A 120 4.24 18.66 -6.35
CA GLU A 120 4.51 19.74 -7.31
C GLU A 120 4.68 21.09 -6.61
N ASP A 121 3.93 21.33 -5.52
CA ASP A 121 4.03 22.56 -4.74
C ASP A 121 5.34 22.58 -3.93
N CYS A 122 5.65 21.47 -3.24
CA CYS A 122 6.91 21.30 -2.53
C CYS A 122 7.20 19.84 -2.15
N GLU A 123 8.47 19.45 -2.26
CA GLU A 123 8.93 18.08 -1.98
C GLU A 123 8.73 17.64 -0.51
N ASN A 124 8.86 18.60 0.42
CA ASN A 124 8.84 18.38 1.86
C ASN A 124 7.47 18.75 2.47
N ASN A 125 6.40 18.26 1.85
CA ASN A 125 5.06 18.35 2.40
C ASN A 125 4.76 17.22 3.42
N PRO A 126 3.78 17.39 4.32
CA PRO A 126 3.59 16.47 5.44
C PRO A 126 3.13 15.08 4.97
N VAL A 127 2.29 15.01 3.94
CA VAL A 127 1.70 13.74 3.48
C VAL A 127 2.74 12.91 2.72
N ASP A 128 3.50 13.51 1.80
CA ASP A 128 4.53 12.78 1.08
C ASP A 128 5.67 12.38 2.00
N SER A 129 6.13 13.26 2.89
CA SER A 129 7.16 12.91 3.88
C SER A 129 6.73 11.77 4.80
N TYR A 130 5.45 11.71 5.17
CA TYR A 130 4.87 10.60 5.93
C TYR A 130 4.95 9.28 5.15
N TRP A 131 4.44 9.27 3.92
CA TRP A 131 4.42 8.05 3.12
C TRP A 131 5.81 7.61 2.71
N LYS A 132 6.75 8.53 2.44
CA LYS A 132 8.17 8.21 2.23
C LYS A 132 8.71 7.44 3.43
N ARG A 133 8.47 7.95 4.65
CA ARG A 133 8.99 7.35 5.87
C ARG A 133 8.34 6.00 6.20
N ALA A 134 7.03 5.90 6.03
CA ALA A 134 6.25 4.68 6.26
C ALA A 134 6.59 3.57 5.26
N SER A 135 6.74 3.91 3.97
CA SER A 135 7.10 2.97 2.89
C SER A 135 8.50 2.37 3.11
N VAL A 136 9.47 3.21 3.48
CA VAL A 136 10.83 2.73 3.84
C VAL A 136 10.78 1.76 5.03
N GLN A 137 9.98 2.06 6.06
CA GLN A 137 9.84 1.18 7.22
C GLN A 137 9.20 -0.16 6.82
N TYR A 138 8.11 -0.10 6.06
CA TYR A 138 7.38 -1.26 5.57
C TYR A 138 8.25 -2.20 4.73
N ALA A 139 9.06 -1.66 3.82
CA ALA A 139 9.99 -2.42 3.02
C ALA A 139 11.11 -3.10 3.84
N LYS A 140 11.63 -2.40 4.87
CA LYS A 140 12.65 -2.97 5.78
C LYS A 140 12.13 -4.11 6.64
N ASP A 141 10.87 -4.03 7.06
CA ASP A 141 10.25 -5.00 7.96
C ASP A 141 9.60 -6.18 7.23
N SER A 142 9.44 -6.08 5.91
CA SER A 142 8.88 -7.13 5.07
C SER A 142 9.84 -8.31 4.90
N SER A 143 9.28 -9.54 4.85
CA SER A 143 10.09 -10.76 4.71
C SER A 143 9.30 -11.92 4.08
N GLY A 144 10.03 -12.91 3.58
CA GLY A 144 9.45 -14.07 2.90
C GLY A 144 9.12 -13.80 1.43
N VAL A 145 7.96 -14.25 0.97
CA VAL A 145 7.40 -13.90 -0.33
C VAL A 145 6.83 -12.49 -0.25
N ILE A 146 7.30 -11.63 -1.15
CA ILE A 146 6.79 -10.28 -1.32
C ILE A 146 5.78 -10.28 -2.46
N TYR A 147 4.57 -9.80 -2.21
CA TYR A 147 3.53 -9.70 -3.23
C TYR A 147 3.43 -8.26 -3.73
N VAL A 148 3.19 -8.08 -5.03
CA VAL A 148 3.06 -6.76 -5.66
C VAL A 148 1.84 -6.77 -6.56
N MET A 149 0.86 -5.88 -6.34
CA MET A 149 -0.33 -5.75 -7.18
C MET A 149 -0.24 -4.50 -8.07
N LEU A 150 -0.05 -4.70 -9.37
CA LEU A 150 0.06 -3.64 -10.39
C LEU A 150 -1.20 -3.57 -11.25
N ASN A 151 -1.48 -2.40 -11.80
CA ASN A 151 -2.65 -2.18 -12.66
C ASN A 151 -2.24 -2.23 -14.14
N GLY A 152 -2.50 -3.34 -14.81
CA GLY A 152 -2.23 -3.52 -16.24
C GLY A 152 -3.18 -2.73 -17.16
N SER A 153 -4.21 -2.09 -16.60
CA SER A 153 -5.12 -1.18 -17.31
C SER A 153 -4.75 0.30 -17.11
N GLU A 154 -3.67 0.62 -16.39
CA GLU A 154 -3.20 1.99 -16.19
C GLU A 154 -2.65 2.59 -17.51
N PRO A 155 -3.19 3.72 -18.00
CA PRO A 155 -2.75 4.32 -19.27
C PRO A 155 -1.25 4.67 -19.34
N THR A 156 -0.63 4.96 -18.19
CA THR A 156 0.80 5.31 -18.09
C THR A 156 1.73 4.11 -17.90
N GLY A 157 1.18 2.89 -17.90
CA GLY A 157 1.92 1.63 -17.64
C GLY A 157 1.74 1.14 -16.21
N ALA A 158 1.93 -0.16 -16.00
CA ALA A 158 1.61 -0.82 -14.74
C ALA A 158 2.62 -0.51 -13.62
N TYR A 159 3.87 -0.20 -13.96
CA TYR A 159 4.95 0.13 -13.04
C TYR A 159 5.49 1.55 -13.29
N PRO A 160 5.13 2.53 -12.45
CA PRO A 160 5.73 3.85 -12.46
C PRO A 160 7.22 3.76 -12.11
N VAL A 161 8.11 4.12 -13.05
CA VAL A 161 9.57 4.13 -12.80
C VAL A 161 10.02 5.18 -11.79
N LYS A 162 9.12 6.12 -11.47
CA LYS A 162 9.21 7.08 -10.36
C LYS A 162 7.93 6.94 -9.55
N GLY A 163 8.06 6.70 -8.25
CA GLY A 163 6.93 6.37 -7.38
C GLY A 163 7.39 5.77 -6.07
N PHE A 164 6.45 5.55 -5.14
CA PHE A 164 6.79 5.01 -3.82
C PHE A 164 7.42 3.63 -3.92
N PHE A 165 6.85 2.74 -4.74
CA PHE A 165 7.39 1.40 -4.90
C PHE A 165 8.80 1.42 -5.52
N ALA A 166 8.99 2.25 -6.54
CA ALA A 166 10.27 2.38 -7.23
C ALA A 166 11.38 3.03 -6.38
N ASP A 167 11.07 4.12 -5.67
CA ASP A 167 12.07 5.00 -5.07
C ASP A 167 12.28 4.77 -3.57
N PHE A 168 11.25 4.29 -2.87
CA PHE A 168 11.27 4.19 -1.40
C PHE A 168 11.11 2.75 -0.89
N GLU A 169 10.53 1.84 -1.67
CA GLU A 169 10.27 0.46 -1.22
C GLU A 169 11.31 -0.52 -1.76
N ILE A 170 11.41 -0.69 -3.10
CA ILE A 170 12.39 -1.62 -3.71
C ILE A 170 13.81 -1.42 -3.16
N PRO A 171 14.36 -0.20 -3.03
CA PRO A 171 15.72 0.00 -2.52
C PRO A 171 15.93 -0.43 -1.07
N HIS A 172 14.85 -0.58 -0.30
CA HIS A 172 14.90 -0.85 1.14
C HIS A 172 14.47 -2.28 1.51
N LEU A 173 14.11 -3.09 0.52
CA LEU A 173 13.86 -4.52 0.68
C LEU A 173 15.10 -5.26 1.21
N GLN A 174 14.93 -6.04 2.27
CA GLN A 174 16.02 -6.80 2.90
C GLN A 174 16.26 -8.12 2.15
N LYS A 175 17.23 -8.11 1.22
CA LYS A 175 17.50 -9.23 0.31
C LYS A 175 17.69 -10.57 1.02
N ASP A 176 18.36 -10.58 2.17
CA ASP A 176 18.61 -11.75 3.00
C ASP A 176 17.34 -12.34 3.64
N LYS A 177 16.29 -11.54 3.80
CA LYS A 177 15.01 -11.96 4.40
C LYS A 177 13.95 -12.32 3.36
N ILE A 178 14.17 -12.01 2.09
CA ILE A 178 13.22 -12.19 0.99
C ILE A 178 13.51 -13.49 0.24
N THR A 179 12.46 -14.28 0.03
CA THR A 179 12.54 -15.55 -0.69
C THR A 179 12.35 -15.33 -2.20
N ARG A 180 11.29 -14.62 -2.58
CA ARG A 180 10.99 -14.21 -3.96
C ARG A 180 9.99 -13.07 -3.98
N ILE A 181 9.85 -12.40 -5.12
CA ILE A 181 8.86 -11.36 -5.37
C ILE A 181 7.85 -11.88 -6.38
N GLU A 182 6.56 -11.88 -6.04
CA GLU A 182 5.46 -12.31 -6.90
C GLU A 182 4.64 -11.09 -7.33
N ILE A 183 4.64 -10.80 -8.63
CA ILE A 183 3.95 -9.67 -9.24
C ILE A 183 2.62 -10.16 -9.79
N TRP A 184 1.54 -9.46 -9.49
CA TRP A 184 0.21 -9.65 -10.05
C TRP A 184 -0.15 -8.43 -10.89
N VAL A 185 -0.18 -8.59 -12.21
CA VAL A 185 -0.64 -7.55 -13.13
C VAL A 185 -2.13 -7.75 -13.35
N MET A 186 -2.93 -6.92 -12.71
CA MET A 186 -4.39 -7.01 -12.73
C MET A 186 -4.97 -6.10 -13.80
N HIS A 187 -5.90 -6.61 -14.61
CA HIS A 187 -6.64 -5.83 -15.58
C HIS A 187 -8.06 -5.58 -15.10
N ASN A 188 -8.64 -4.44 -15.49
CA ASN A 188 -10.05 -4.17 -15.26
C ASN A 188 -10.92 -5.09 -16.12
N ILE A 189 -12.02 -5.60 -15.56
CA ILE A 189 -12.97 -6.44 -16.30
C ILE A 189 -13.57 -5.63 -17.46
N GLY A 190 -13.40 -6.11 -18.70
CA GLY A 190 -13.80 -5.39 -19.91
C GLY A 190 -13.01 -4.09 -20.20
N GLY A 191 -11.97 -3.81 -19.40
CA GLY A 191 -11.12 -2.65 -19.57
C GLY A 191 -9.98 -2.88 -20.56
N PRO A 192 -9.18 -1.82 -20.86
CA PRO A 192 -8.03 -1.96 -21.72
C PRO A 192 -6.94 -2.82 -21.08
N ILE A 193 -6.29 -3.65 -21.88
CA ILE A 193 -5.06 -4.34 -21.53
C ILE A 193 -3.92 -3.46 -22.06
N VAL A 194 -3.36 -2.62 -21.19
CA VAL A 194 -2.27 -1.68 -21.57
C VAL A 194 -0.93 -2.39 -21.48
N GLU A 195 -0.67 -3.10 -20.38
CA GLU A 195 0.55 -3.89 -20.20
C GLU A 195 0.25 -5.19 -19.44
N SER A 196 0.86 -6.28 -19.90
CA SER A 196 0.91 -7.57 -19.20
C SER A 196 2.32 -7.90 -18.70
N CYS A 197 2.46 -9.02 -17.99
CA CYS A 197 3.77 -9.57 -17.60
C CYS A 197 4.77 -9.63 -18.77
N GLY A 198 6.01 -9.20 -18.53
CA GLY A 198 7.06 -9.14 -19.55
C GLY A 198 6.94 -8.02 -20.59
N GLU A 199 5.97 -7.12 -20.46
CA GLU A 199 5.74 -6.00 -21.39
C GLU A 199 6.07 -4.65 -20.75
N GLY A 200 6.45 -3.68 -21.60
CA GLY A 200 6.62 -2.27 -21.23
C GLY A 200 7.31 -2.03 -19.88
N SER A 201 6.62 -1.32 -18.98
CA SER A 201 7.12 -0.98 -17.66
C SER A 201 7.21 -2.18 -16.72
N VAL A 202 6.38 -3.20 -16.88
CA VAL A 202 6.49 -4.46 -16.12
C VAL A 202 7.82 -5.14 -16.40
N LYS A 203 8.25 -5.17 -17.67
CA LYS A 203 9.59 -5.69 -18.04
C LYS A 203 10.72 -4.91 -17.37
N ILE A 204 10.60 -3.59 -17.28
CA ILE A 204 11.60 -2.73 -16.60
C ILE A 204 11.70 -3.11 -15.11
N LEU A 205 10.56 -3.35 -14.45
CA LEU A 205 10.53 -3.83 -13.08
C LEU A 205 11.21 -5.20 -12.95
N GLU A 206 10.83 -6.16 -13.79
CA GLU A 206 11.39 -7.51 -13.79
C GLU A 206 12.93 -7.49 -13.92
N GLU A 207 13.46 -6.77 -14.92
CA GLU A 207 14.90 -6.59 -15.13
C GLU A 207 15.60 -5.87 -13.97
N ARG A 208 14.90 -4.96 -13.28
CA ARG A 208 15.42 -4.30 -12.07
C ARG A 208 15.51 -5.29 -10.91
N LEU A 209 14.48 -6.09 -10.67
CA LEU A 209 14.45 -7.08 -9.59
C LEU A 209 15.53 -8.15 -9.82
N GLU A 210 15.69 -8.62 -11.05
CA GLU A 210 16.74 -9.57 -11.44
C GLU A 210 18.14 -9.00 -11.21
N ARG A 211 18.40 -7.74 -11.63
CA ARG A 211 19.70 -7.07 -11.38
C ARG A 211 20.03 -6.90 -9.90
N LEU A 212 19.01 -6.69 -9.06
CA LEU A 212 19.17 -6.67 -7.60
C LEU A 212 19.37 -8.09 -7.01
N GLY A 213 19.19 -9.12 -7.83
CA GLY A 213 19.35 -10.53 -7.50
C GLY A 213 18.20 -11.08 -6.67
N PHE A 214 16.99 -10.57 -6.86
CA PHE A 214 15.77 -11.18 -6.36
C PHE A 214 15.29 -12.26 -7.33
N GLN A 215 14.80 -13.38 -6.78
CA GLN A 215 13.94 -14.27 -7.55
C GLN A 215 12.59 -13.58 -7.75
N TYR A 216 12.04 -13.61 -8.95
CA TYR A 216 10.73 -13.05 -9.22
C TYR A 216 9.85 -13.98 -10.05
N SER A 217 8.54 -13.75 -9.99
CA SER A 217 7.55 -14.37 -10.87
C SER A 217 6.45 -13.36 -11.16
N CYS A 218 5.89 -13.37 -12.37
CA CYS A 218 4.79 -12.49 -12.75
C CYS A 218 3.56 -13.30 -13.19
N ILE A 219 2.38 -12.89 -12.73
CA ILE A 219 1.09 -13.53 -13.02
C ILE A 219 0.13 -12.46 -13.52
N ASN A 220 -0.39 -12.62 -14.73
CA ASN A 220 -1.50 -11.82 -15.23
C ASN A 220 -2.80 -12.29 -14.57
N ASP A 221 -3.63 -11.34 -14.15
CA ASP A 221 -4.97 -11.56 -13.59
C ASP A 221 -5.03 -12.67 -12.54
N TYR A 222 -4.23 -12.51 -11.48
CA TYR A 222 -4.15 -13.50 -10.40
C TYR A 222 -5.55 -13.94 -9.95
N GLN A 223 -5.85 -15.22 -10.13
CA GLN A 223 -7.22 -15.75 -10.15
C GLN A 223 -8.05 -15.35 -8.93
N SER A 224 -7.45 -15.35 -7.73
CA SER A 224 -8.16 -15.01 -6.50
C SER A 224 -8.57 -13.53 -6.45
N VAL A 225 -7.76 -12.63 -7.02
CA VAL A 225 -8.09 -11.19 -7.11
C VAL A 225 -9.06 -10.96 -8.26
N LYS A 226 -8.90 -11.65 -9.40
CA LYS A 226 -9.87 -11.60 -10.51
C LYS A 226 -11.28 -12.00 -10.06
N LEU A 227 -11.40 -13.05 -9.24
CA LEU A 227 -12.69 -13.45 -8.66
C LEU A 227 -13.31 -12.35 -7.78
N LEU A 228 -12.50 -11.55 -7.08
CA LEU A 228 -12.99 -10.40 -6.33
C LEU A 228 -13.48 -9.30 -7.28
N GLN A 229 -12.72 -8.98 -8.33
CA GLN A 229 -13.17 -8.01 -9.35
C GLN A 229 -14.50 -8.45 -9.99
N CYS A 230 -14.66 -9.76 -10.26
CA CYS A 230 -15.87 -10.31 -10.86
C CYS A 230 -17.13 -10.20 -9.99
N VAL A 231 -17.03 -9.87 -8.70
CA VAL A 231 -18.21 -9.63 -7.84
C VAL A 231 -19.09 -8.52 -8.42
N ASP A 232 -18.48 -7.48 -8.99
CA ASP A 232 -19.18 -6.34 -9.58
C ASP A 232 -19.52 -6.53 -11.07
N TYR A 233 -19.04 -7.62 -11.69
CA TYR A 233 -19.15 -7.90 -13.13
C TYR A 233 -19.63 -9.33 -13.42
N SER A 234 -20.56 -9.84 -12.61
CA SER A 234 -20.97 -11.26 -12.62
C SER A 234 -21.50 -11.78 -13.96
N THR A 235 -22.04 -10.90 -14.82
CA THR A 235 -22.56 -11.25 -16.15
C THR A 235 -21.55 -11.03 -17.28
N HIS A 236 -20.37 -10.46 -16.99
CA HIS A 236 -19.34 -10.24 -17.99
C HIS A 236 -18.72 -11.58 -18.44
N PRO A 237 -18.41 -11.79 -19.74
CA PRO A 237 -17.85 -13.05 -20.23
C PRO A 237 -16.57 -13.50 -19.49
N ASP A 238 -15.70 -12.56 -19.14
CA ASP A 238 -14.45 -12.85 -18.38
C ASP A 238 -14.69 -13.39 -16.96
N CYS A 239 -15.92 -13.26 -16.46
CA CYS A 239 -16.37 -13.66 -15.13
C CYS A 239 -17.35 -14.83 -15.17
N ALA A 240 -17.63 -15.38 -16.36
CA ALA A 240 -18.52 -16.52 -16.50
C ALA A 240 -17.95 -17.75 -15.76
N LEU A 241 -18.70 -18.26 -14.79
CA LEU A 241 -18.37 -19.52 -14.13
C LEU A 241 -18.78 -20.67 -15.03
N ASN A 242 -17.85 -21.58 -15.31
CA ASN A 242 -18.16 -22.80 -16.04
C ASN A 242 -19.14 -23.66 -15.22
N SER A 243 -20.40 -23.73 -15.64
CA SER A 243 -21.35 -24.72 -15.14
C SER A 243 -21.01 -26.09 -15.74
N LYS A 244 -19.97 -26.76 -15.22
CA LYS A 244 -19.94 -28.23 -15.31
C LYS A 244 -20.97 -28.76 -14.32
N ILE A 245 -22.25 -28.61 -14.68
CA ILE A 245 -23.26 -29.57 -14.23
C ILE A 245 -22.81 -30.87 -14.90
N SER A 246 -22.18 -31.74 -14.11
CA SER A 246 -22.15 -33.14 -14.47
C SER A 246 -23.59 -33.57 -14.62
N ASP A 247 -24.05 -33.73 -15.86
CA ASP A 247 -25.17 -34.58 -16.21
C ASP A 247 -24.77 -36.02 -15.82
N ALA A 248 -24.76 -36.27 -14.51
CA ALA A 248 -24.66 -37.59 -13.94
C ALA A 248 -26.07 -38.17 -13.96
N ALA A 249 -26.34 -38.85 -15.08
CA ALA A 249 -27.23 -39.98 -15.25
C ALA A 249 -28.73 -39.81 -14.93
N ALA A 250 -29.50 -39.89 -16.02
CA ALA A 250 -30.65 -40.78 -16.26
C ALA A 250 -31.30 -41.48 -15.05
#